data_AF-A0A2V8GS32-F1
#
_entry.id   AF-A0A2V8GS32-F1
#
_cell.length_a   1.000
_cell.length_b   1.000
_cell.length_c   1.000
_cell.angle_alpha   90.00
_cell.angle_beta   90.00
_cell.angle_gamma   90.00
#
_symmetry.space_group_name_H-M   'P 1'
#
loop_
_entity.id
_entity.type
_entity.pdbx_description
1 polymer ?
#
loop_
_entity_poly.entity_id
_entity_poly.type
_entity_poly.pdbx_seq_one_letter_code
_entity_poly.pdbx_strand_id
1 'polypeptide(L)' 'MEKDDWKKFTQNLIDVGKAAYKASQSRSQEAVSDVSNDLADACLQCHERYRDKPGGTTADPSNKAARCF' A
#
# COMPACT_ATOMS: atom_id res chain seq x y z
N MET A 1 5.00 -15.57 13.93
CA MET A 1 5.18 -14.12 13.74
C MET A 1 4.62 -13.61 12.42
N GLU A 2 4.85 -14.21 11.24
CA GLU A 2 4.29 -13.65 9.97
C GLU A 2 2.76 -13.57 9.86
N LYS A 3 2.01 -14.53 10.41
CA LYS A 3 0.54 -14.51 10.34
C LYS A 3 -0.10 -13.28 11.01
N ASP A 4 0.59 -12.68 11.98
CA ASP A 4 0.07 -11.54 12.74
C ASP A 4 0.30 -10.23 11.99
N ASP A 5 1.45 -10.08 11.33
CA ASP A 5 1.76 -8.93 10.47
C ASP A 5 0.80 -8.84 9.27
N TRP A 6 0.48 -9.97 8.63
CA TRP A 6 -0.47 -9.99 7.52
C TRP A 6 -1.86 -9.47 7.91
N LYS A 7 -2.40 -9.97 9.03
CA LYS A 7 -3.71 -9.51 9.54
C LYS A 7 -3.68 -8.03 9.90
N LYS A 8 -2.61 -7.60 10.56
CA LYS A 8 -2.41 -6.20 10.96
C LYS A 8 -2.40 -5.27 9.74
N PHE A 9 -1.58 -5.57 8.72
CA PHE A 9 -1.49 -4.72 7.53
C PHE A 9 -2.80 -4.73 6.71
N THR A 10 -3.47 -5.88 6.63
CA THR A 10 -4.78 -5.97 5.96
C THR A 10 -5.82 -5.10 6.67
N GLN A 11 -5.87 -5.15 8.00
CA GLN A 11 -6.78 -4.33 8.78
C GLN A 11 -6.48 -2.83 8.61
N ASN A 12 -5.19 -2.45 8.66
CA ASN A 12 -4.77 -1.07 8.44
C ASN A 12 -5.23 -0.55 7.06
N LEU A 13 -5.03 -1.33 5.99
CA LEU A 13 -5.48 -0.95 4.64
C LEU A 13 -7.00 -0.80 4.55
N ILE A 14 -7.77 -1.66 5.22
CA ILE A 14 -9.24 -1.55 5.27
C ILE A 14 -9.65 -0.25 5.94
N ASP A 15 -9.01 0.11 7.05
CA ASP A 15 -9.40 1.29 7.84
C ASP A 15 -9.05 2.59 7.11
N VAL A 16 -7.85 2.68 6.52
CA VAL A 16 -7.46 3.82 5.67
C VAL A 16 -8.31 3.88 4.40
N GLY A 17 -8.66 2.74 3.80
CA GLY A 17 -9.56 2.69 2.64
C GLY A 17 -10.95 3.25 2.94
N LYS A 18 -11.51 2.96 4.12
CA LYS A 18 -12.76 3.58 4.58
C LYS A 18 -12.62 5.09 4.79
N ALA A 19 -11.50 5.55 5.33
CA ALA A 19 -11.22 6.98 5.49
C ALA A 19 -11.15 7.68 4.12
N ALA A 20 -10.44 7.10 3.16
CA ALA A 20 -10.37 7.60 1.79
C ALA A 20 -11.73 7.63 1.09
N TYR A 21 -12.56 6.59 1.28
CA TYR A 21 -13.93 6.57 0.77
C TYR A 21 -14.81 7.65 1.39
N LYS A 22 -14.67 7.94 2.68
CA LYS A 22 -15.39 9.03 3.34
C LYS A 22 -14.89 10.40 2.84
N ALA A 23 -13.58 10.57 2.69
CA ALA A 23 -12.99 11.79 2.16
C ALA A 23 -13.47 12.08 0.73
N SER A 24 -13.54 11.07 -0.14
CA SER A 24 -14.00 11.27 -1.52
C SER A 24 -15.47 11.72 -1.61
N GLN A 25 -16.32 11.32 -0.66
CA GLN A 25 -17.72 11.77 -0.60
C GLN A 25 -17.85 13.26 -0.31
N SER A 26 -16.85 13.89 0.33
CA SER A 26 -16.82 15.33 0.55
C SER A 26 -16.59 16.13 -0.74
N ARG A 27 -16.17 15.47 -1.82
CA ARG A 27 -15.80 16.09 -3.11
C ARG A 27 -14.70 17.17 -2.99
N SER A 28 -13.92 17.13 -1.91
CA SER A 28 -12.77 18.00 -1.70
C SER A 28 -11.48 17.29 -2.12
N GLN A 29 -10.72 17.92 -3.01
CA GLN A 29 -9.38 17.44 -3.38
C GLN A 29 -8.45 17.44 -2.16
N GLU A 30 -8.51 18.47 -1.32
CA GLU A 30 -7.70 18.60 -0.11
C GLU A 30 -7.97 17.44 0.85
N ALA A 31 -9.24 17.14 1.12
CA ALA A 31 -9.61 16.03 1.99
C ALA A 31 -9.12 14.66 1.48
N VAL A 32 -9.11 14.46 0.16
CA VAL A 32 -8.56 13.24 -0.45
C VAL A 32 -7.03 13.24 -0.42
N SER A 33 -6.40 14.40 -0.56
CA SER A 33 -4.95 14.55 -0.46
C SER A 33 -4.44 14.22 0.95
N ASP A 34 -5.15 14.67 1.99
CA ASP A 34 -4.75 14.44 3.39
C ASP A 34 -4.61 12.95 3.73
N VAL A 35 -5.50 12.11 3.21
CA VAL A 35 -5.49 10.65 3.43
C VAL A 35 -4.62 9.88 2.43
N SER A 36 -4.08 10.54 1.41
CA SER A 36 -3.31 9.87 0.35
C SER A 36 -1.97 9.31 0.83
N ASN A 37 -1.31 9.98 1.77
CA ASN A 37 -0.07 9.50 2.38
C ASN A 37 -0.31 8.26 3.25
N ASP A 38 -1.35 8.27 4.08
CA ASP A 38 -1.73 7.11 4.90
C ASP A 38 -2.02 5.89 4.01
N LEU A 39 -2.68 6.10 2.86
CA LEU A 39 -2.99 5.03 1.92
C LEU A 39 -1.73 4.46 1.27
N ALA A 40 -0.79 5.34 0.88
CA ALA A 40 0.50 4.94 0.34
C ALA A 40 1.31 4.12 1.35
N ASP A 41 1.35 4.56 2.61
CA ASP A 41 2.05 3.86 3.69
C ASP A 41 1.42 2.49 3.98
N ALA A 42 0.08 2.41 4.03
CA ALA A 42 -0.63 1.14 4.22
C ALA A 42 -0.33 0.13 3.09
N CYS A 43 -0.19 0.61 1.85
CA CYS A 43 0.24 -0.22 0.73
C CYS A 43 1.69 -0.70 0.91
N LEU A 44 2.59 0.20 1.32
CA LEU A 44 4.02 -0.09 1.43
C LEU A 44 4.32 -1.12 2.51
N GLN A 45 3.67 -1.04 3.67
CA GLN A 45 3.87 -1.97 4.81
C GLN A 45 3.71 -3.44 4.41
N CYS A 46 2.67 -3.76 3.63
CA CYS A 46 2.46 -5.12 3.14
C CYS A 46 3.42 -5.46 1.98
N HIS A 47 3.58 -4.53 1.04
CA HIS A 47 4.41 -4.78 -0.14
C HIS A 47 5.86 -5.03 0.22
N GLU A 48 6.50 -4.22 1.08
CA GLU A 48 7.89 -4.45 1.51
C GLU A 48 8.11 -5.83 2.13
N ARG A 49 7.12 -6.29 2.91
CA ARG A 49 7.25 -7.53 3.67
C ARG A 49 6.98 -8.79 2.86
N TYR A 50 6.04 -8.71 1.93
CA TYR A 50 5.46 -9.87 1.25
C TYR A 50 5.56 -9.85 -0.28
N ARG A 51 5.62 -8.67 -0.92
CA ARG A 51 5.64 -8.54 -2.39
C ARG A 51 7.04 -8.19 -2.93
N ASP A 52 7.68 -7.22 -2.31
CA ASP A 52 8.87 -6.53 -2.78
C ASP A 52 10.15 -7.19 -2.21
N LYS A 53 10.23 -8.52 -2.30
CA LYS A 53 11.48 -9.23 -2.00
C LYS A 53 12.41 -9.16 -3.21
N PRO A 54 13.75 -9.10 -3.03
CA PRO A 54 14.70 -9.34 -4.11
C PRO A 54 14.66 -10.83 -4.49
N GLY A 55 13.64 -11.20 -5.23
CA GLY A 55 13.44 -12.53 -5.78
C GLY A 55 12.85 -12.34 -7.15
N GLY A 56 13.57 -12.82 -8.16
CA GLY A 56 13.21 -12.63 -9.55
C GLY A 56 14.44 -12.35 -10.39
N THR A 57 14.62 -13.13 -11.45
CA THR A 57 15.56 -12.79 -12.52
C THR A 57 15.27 -11.39 -13.06
N THR A 58 16.11 -10.83 -13.92
CA THR A 58 15.82 -9.55 -14.60
C THR A 58 14.49 -9.53 -15.38
N ALA A 59 13.86 -10.70 -15.56
CA ALA A 59 12.54 -10.86 -16.17
C ALA A 59 11.35 -10.84 -15.18
N ASP A 60 11.59 -10.76 -13.86
CA ASP A 60 10.50 -10.76 -12.87
C ASP A 60 9.85 -9.35 -12.77
N PRO A 61 8.53 -9.21 -13.04
CA PRO A 61 7.81 -7.93 -12.93
C PRO A 61 7.75 -7.36 -11.50
N SER A 62 8.12 -8.14 -10.50
CA SER A 62 8.25 -7.75 -9.09
C SER A 62 9.59 -7.08 -8.80
N ASN A 63 10.58 -7.21 -9.70
CA ASN A 63 11.88 -6.59 -9.54
C ASN A 63 11.79 -5.07 -9.69
N LYS A 64 11.92 -4.34 -8.57
CA LYS A 64 11.91 -2.88 -8.56
C LYS A 64 12.97 -2.25 -9.46
N ALA A 65 14.16 -2.87 -9.57
CA ALA A 65 15.23 -2.36 -10.42
C ALA A 65 14.89 -2.44 -11.91
N ALA A 66 13.98 -3.34 -12.31
CA ALA A 66 13.51 -3.47 -13.69
C ALA A 66 12.44 -2.45 -14.10
N ARG A 67 11.91 -1.66 -13.14
CA ARG A 67 10.77 -0.74 -13.39
C ARG A 67 11.19 0.63 -13.91
N CYS A 68 12.49 0.95 -13.90
CA CYS A 68 13.02 2.25 -14.30
C CYS A 68 13.88 2.20 -15.58
N PHE A 69 13.74 1.16 -16.40
CA PHE A 69 14.34 1.09 -17.73
C PHE A 69 13.40 1.63 -18.81
#